data_AF-A0A4U9DFB6-F1
#
_entry.id   AF-A0A4U9DFB6-F1
#
_cell.length_a   1.000
_cell.length_b   1.000
_cell.length_c   1.000
_cell.angle_alpha   90.00
_cell.angle_beta   90.00
_cell.angle_gamma   90.00
#
_symmetry.space_group_name_H-M   'P 1'
#
loop_
_entity.id
_entity.type
_entity.pdbx_description
1 polymer ?
#
loop_
_entity_poly.entity_id
_entity_poly.type
_entity_poly.pdbx_seq_one_letter_code
_entity_poly.pdbx_strand_id
1 'polypeptide(L)' 'MVNGAGLAMGTMDIVKLHGGEPANFLDVGGGATKERVTEAFKIILSDSNVKAVLVNIFGGIVRCDLIADGIIGRGRGSGR' A
#
# COMPACT_ATOMS: atom_id res chain seq x y z
N MET A 1 -0.48 0.17 3.57
CA MET A 1 -0.95 0.75 2.29
C MET A 1 -2.46 0.58 2.17
N VAL A 2 -3.16 1.64 1.84
CA VAL A 2 -4.63 1.70 1.74
C VAL A 2 -5.07 2.56 0.56
N ASN A 3 -6.36 2.53 0.19
CA ASN A 3 -6.94 3.37 -0.87
C ASN A 3 -8.11 4.23 -0.36
N GLY A 4 -7.86 5.00 0.68
CA GLY A 4 -8.79 5.99 1.22
C GLY A 4 -8.39 6.41 2.63
N ALA A 5 -8.49 7.70 2.91
CA ALA A 5 -8.14 8.28 4.20
C ALA A 5 -8.89 7.63 5.39
N GLY A 6 -10.18 7.32 5.23
CA GLY A 6 -10.96 6.64 6.28
C GLY A 6 -10.46 5.22 6.58
N LEU A 7 -10.07 4.47 5.53
CA LEU A 7 -9.44 3.17 5.69
C LEU A 7 -8.06 3.30 6.35
N ALA A 8 -7.30 4.34 6.01
CA ALA A 8 -5.99 4.62 6.61
C ALA A 8 -6.12 4.78 8.12
N MET A 9 -6.96 5.73 8.54
CA MET A 9 -7.12 6.08 9.95
C MET A 9 -7.69 4.91 10.74
N GLY A 10 -8.75 4.26 10.24
CA GLY A 10 -9.32 3.09 10.92
C GLY A 10 -8.34 1.92 11.03
N THR A 11 -7.48 1.70 10.02
CA THR A 11 -6.44 0.66 10.10
C THR A 11 -5.40 1.00 11.16
N MET A 12 -4.94 2.26 11.22
CA MET A 12 -3.98 2.70 12.24
C MET A 12 -4.57 2.60 13.65
N ASP A 13 -5.82 3.01 13.82
CA ASP A 13 -6.54 2.92 15.10
C ASP A 13 -6.68 1.46 15.55
N ILE A 14 -7.03 0.53 14.64
CA ILE A 14 -7.10 -0.90 14.95
C ILE A 14 -5.73 -1.45 15.38
N VAL A 15 -4.65 -1.07 14.69
CA VAL A 15 -3.29 -1.50 15.07
C VAL A 15 -2.93 -0.99 16.47
N LYS A 16 -3.20 0.28 16.76
CA LYS A 16 -2.97 0.87 18.09
C LYS A 16 -3.81 0.23 19.18
N LEU A 17 -5.10 -0.02 18.91
CA LEU A 17 -6.01 -0.67 19.85
C LEU A 17 -5.52 -2.06 20.28
N HIS A 18 -4.79 -2.76 19.41
CA HIS A 18 -4.20 -4.07 19.69
C HIS A 18 -2.72 -4.01 20.13
N GLY A 19 -2.24 -2.83 20.56
CA GLY A 19 -0.91 -2.64 21.14
C GLY A 19 0.24 -2.56 20.13
N GLY A 20 -0.05 -2.44 18.84
CA GLY A 20 0.94 -2.18 17.80
C GLY A 20 1.19 -0.68 17.63
N GLU A 21 2.36 -0.32 17.09
CA GLU A 21 2.65 1.05 16.67
C GLU A 21 2.86 1.09 15.15
N PRO A 22 1.96 1.74 14.39
CA PRO A 22 2.15 1.92 12.95
C PRO A 22 3.42 2.73 12.68
N ALA A 23 4.36 2.15 11.92
CA ALA A 23 5.59 2.85 11.55
C ALA A 23 5.34 3.98 10.54
N ASN A 24 4.44 3.73 9.58
CA ASN A 24 4.10 4.67 8.52
C ASN A 24 2.70 4.33 7.96
N PHE A 25 2.14 5.24 7.16
CA PHE A 25 0.96 5.00 6.34
C PHE A 25 1.18 5.48 4.91
N LEU A 26 0.52 4.82 3.96
CA LEU A 26 0.50 5.22 2.56
C LEU A 26 -0.90 5.04 2.01
N ASP A 27 -1.47 6.14 1.56
CA ASP A 27 -2.77 6.19 0.90
C ASP A 27 -2.60 6.33 -0.62
N VAL A 28 -3.29 5.49 -1.39
CA VAL A 28 -3.31 5.56 -2.86
C VAL A 28 -4.68 6.00 -3.36
N GLY A 29 -4.71 7.16 -4.01
CA GLY A 29 -5.92 7.69 -4.64
C GLY A 29 -6.28 6.99 -5.95
N GLY A 30 -7.42 7.38 -6.55
CA GLY A 30 -7.95 6.76 -7.78
C GLY A 30 -7.04 6.84 -9.02
N GLY A 31 -6.04 7.73 -9.03
CA GLY A 31 -5.04 7.84 -10.09
C GLY A 31 -3.78 6.98 -9.87
N ALA A 32 -3.87 5.91 -9.08
CA ALA A 32 -2.76 5.00 -8.85
C ALA A 32 -2.37 4.28 -10.15
N THR A 33 -1.10 4.41 -10.55
CA THR A 33 -0.50 3.61 -11.62
C THR A 33 0.42 2.56 -11.02
N LYS A 34 0.74 1.52 -11.78
CA LYS A 34 1.68 0.48 -11.35
C LYS A 34 3.01 1.09 -10.90
N GLU A 35 3.55 2.02 -11.67
CA GLU A 35 4.83 2.69 -11.40
C GLU A 35 4.78 3.48 -10.10
N ARG A 36 3.68 4.22 -9.88
CA ARG A 36 3.46 4.97 -8.65
C ARG A 36 3.38 4.05 -7.43
N VAL A 37 2.70 2.90 -7.55
CA VAL A 37 2.61 1.90 -6.49
C VAL A 37 3.99 1.31 -6.20
N THR A 38 4.76 0.97 -7.23
CA THR A 38 6.12 0.44 -7.07
C THR A 38 7.05 1.43 -6.38
N GLU A 39 7.08 2.71 -6.81
CA GLU A 39 7.91 3.74 -6.16
C GLU A 39 7.45 4.03 -4.72
N ALA A 40 6.14 4.08 -4.48
CA ALA A 40 5.60 4.24 -3.14
C ALA A 40 6.04 3.08 -2.21
N PHE A 41 6.05 1.84 -2.70
CA PHE A 41 6.52 0.70 -1.94
C PHE A 41 8.02 0.78 -1.64
N LYS A 42 8.85 1.24 -2.59
CA LYS A 42 10.28 1.48 -2.33
C LYS A 42 10.49 2.50 -1.22
N ILE A 43 9.71 3.58 -1.19
CA ILE A 43 9.78 4.60 -0.14
C ILE A 43 9.42 4.00 1.22
N ILE A 44 8.30 3.27 1.32
CA ILE A 44 7.89 2.64 2.59
C ILE A 44 8.95 1.65 3.08
N LEU A 45 9.48 0.80 2.19
CA LEU A 45 10.47 -0.21 2.55
C LEU A 45 11.86 0.37 2.85
N SER A 46 12.10 1.65 2.52
CA SER A 46 13.35 2.33 2.89
C SER A 46 13.39 2.76 4.36
N ASP A 47 12.24 2.78 5.05
CA ASP A 47 12.16 3.09 6.47
C ASP A 47 12.56 1.86 7.31
N SER A 48 13.67 1.99 8.04
CA SER A 48 14.20 0.92 8.89
C SER A 48 13.27 0.51 10.04
N ASN A 49 12.25 1.31 10.38
CA ASN A 49 11.25 0.96 11.39
C ASN A 49 10.15 0.02 10.86
N VAL A 50 10.05 -0.13 9.53
CA VAL A 50 9.03 -0.99 8.89
C VAL A 50 9.43 -2.45 9.00
N LYS A 51 8.69 -3.21 9.81
CA LYS A 51 8.87 -4.67 9.96
C LYS A 51 7.92 -5.50 9.11
N ALA A 52 6.76 -4.92 8.77
CA ALA A 52 5.73 -5.55 7.95
C ALA A 52 4.89 -4.46 7.27
N VAL A 53 4.31 -4.80 6.11
CA VAL A 53 3.40 -3.92 5.38
C VAL A 53 2.01 -4.56 5.34
N LEU A 54 1.04 -3.93 6.00
CA LEU A 54 -0.37 -4.28 5.88
C LEU A 54 -0.97 -3.58 4.65
N VAL A 55 -1.50 -4.36 3.70
CA VAL A 55 -2.20 -3.86 2.51
C VAL A 55 -3.70 -4.05 2.71
N ASN A 56 -4.43 -2.96 2.94
CA ASN A 56 -5.87 -2.95 3.19
C ASN A 56 -6.57 -2.10 2.12
N ILE A 57 -6.93 -2.75 1.01
CA ILE A 57 -7.50 -2.11 -0.19
C ILE A 57 -8.92 -2.60 -0.38
N PHE A 58 -9.86 -1.67 -0.54
CA PHE A 58 -11.24 -1.98 -0.91
C PHE A 58 -11.42 -1.89 -2.42
N GLY A 59 -12.01 -2.93 -3.02
CA GLY A 59 -12.30 -2.97 -4.45
C GLY A 59 -13.35 -1.92 -4.83
N GLY A 60 -12.97 -0.98 -5.69
CA GLY A 60 -13.82 0.14 -6.09
C GLY A 60 -13.18 0.92 -7.23
N ILE A 61 -12.83 2.18 -6.99
CA ILE A 61 -12.15 3.04 -7.99
C ILE A 61 -10.76 2.50 -8.33
N VAL A 62 -10.04 2.01 -7.32
CA VAL A 62 -8.70 1.44 -7.51
C VAL A 62 -8.83 -0.04 -7.82
N ARG A 63 -8.16 -0.45 -8.89
CA ARG A 63 -8.05 -1.85 -9.32
C ARG A 63 -7.06 -2.61 -8.44
N CYS A 64 -7.54 -3.62 -7.72
CA CYS A 64 -6.70 -4.42 -6.82
C CYS A 64 -5.57 -5.16 -7.54
N ASP A 65 -5.77 -5.58 -8.79
CA ASP A 65 -4.74 -6.25 -9.58
C ASP A 65 -3.60 -5.29 -9.99
N LEU A 66 -3.90 -4.04 -10.29
CA LEU A 66 -2.89 -3.00 -10.52
C LEU A 66 -2.02 -2.78 -9.28
N ILE A 67 -2.63 -2.78 -8.09
CA ILE A 67 -1.89 -2.69 -6.82
C ILE A 67 -1.00 -3.92 -6.64
N ALA A 68 -1.55 -5.12 -6.83
CA ALA A 68 -0.79 -6.35 -6.71
C ALA A 68 0.41 -6.37 -7.67
N ASP A 69 0.21 -6.03 -8.94
CA ASP A 69 1.25 -5.92 -9.98
C ASP A 69 2.32 -4.89 -9.60
N GLY A 70 1.93 -3.76 -8.99
CA GLY A 70 2.86 -2.75 -8.49
C GLY A 70 3.72 -3.23 -7.33
N ILE A 71 3.15 -4.05 -6.42
CA ILE A 71 3.84 -4.64 -5.26
C ILE A 71 4.83 -5.72 -5.69
N ILE A 72 4.41 -6.64 -6.56
CA ILE A 72 5.28 -7.72 -7.05
C ILE A 72 6.23 -7.25 -8.17
N GLY A 73 6.11 -6.00 -8.61
CA GLY A 73 6.89 -5.41 -9.71
C GLY A 73 6.53 -5.94 -11.10
N ARG A 74 5.53 -6.82 -11.22
CA ARG A 74 5.19 -7.52 -12.47
C ARG A 74 4.40 -6.59 -13.39
N GLY A 75 5.02 -6.19 -14.49
CA GLY A 75 4.34 -5.49 -15.58
C GLY A 75 4.05 -6.50 -16.67
N ARG A 76 2.87 -6.45 -17.27
CA ARG A 76 2.66 -7.09 -18.58
C ARG A 76 3.51 -6.32 -19.60
N GLY A 77 4.80 -6.62 -19.63
CA GLY A 77 5.83 -5.82 -20.30
C GLY A 77 7.23 -6.11 -19.77
N SER A 78 7.62 -7.37 -19.69
CA SER A 78 8.95 -7.85 -20.09
C SER A 78 8.94 -9.37 -19.91
N GLY A 79 8.76 -10.08 -21.02
CA GLY A 79 9.29 -11.42 -21.12
C GLY A 79 10.81 -11.29 -21.22
N ARG A 80 11.51 -11.64 -20.15
CA ARG A 80 12.81 -12.33 -20.10
C ARG A 80 13.27 -12.37 -18.65
#